data_AF-A0AAW3IR05-F1
#
_entry.id   AF-A0AAW3IR05-F1
#
_cell.length_a   1.000
_cell.length_b   1.000
_cell.length_c   1.000
_cell.angle_alpha   90.00
_cell.angle_beta   90.00
_cell.angle_gamma   90.00
#
_symmetry.space_group_name_H-M   'P 1'
#
loop_
_entity.id
_entity.type
_entity.pdbx_description
1 polymer ?
#
loop_
_entity_poly.entity_id
_entity_poly.type
_entity_poly.pdbx_seq_one_letter_code
_entity_poly.pdbx_strand_id
1 'polypeptide(L)'
;MGQVRDNLPNGNPRNKIEYLADFLDSMETGGTVINLLANGEINLNTQTSPNPPLITVDTKQAIDPNTTIEFGRNAVSGIYGWGLEVGTAQNNTGYIKHETSEKSKYQHPSIPVTNGVLSCSTNGDGVAYTVFTAPQGGKAHNALKARVLVGASSDANITVGIARVELNENTGELSISNLQDNPYRRVATQGKAEHYLTPTWIETPELICQFDGGSGLYVVYVHVTNDTAFMVYGAEAWHASVGNVSAGETVTLPNATAMTGYHNYTRMLKSTNAEYVSGLRYKWKFSRHYHFAFHPKHHLTLWHGISYQNGFSANIVEYGGNFVVIEYSQAMFDWLTDHQTLSVAYSAIPVCINFYG
;
A
#
# COMPACT_ATOMS: atom_id res chain seq x y z
N MET A 1 -30.05 -21.21 -1.58
CA MET A 1 -30.06 -21.04 -3.04
C MET A 1 -29.25 -22.19 -3.64
N GLY A 2 -29.76 -22.87 -4.67
CA GLY A 2 -29.05 -23.97 -5.34
C GLY A 2 -27.77 -23.50 -6.02
N GLN A 3 -26.84 -24.41 -6.30
CA GLN A 3 -25.58 -24.05 -6.96
C GLN A 3 -25.89 -23.60 -8.41
N VAL A 4 -25.13 -22.65 -8.96
CA VAL A 4 -25.30 -22.09 -10.32
C VAL A 4 -25.47 -23.17 -11.39
N ARG A 5 -24.84 -24.34 -11.17
CA ARG A 5 -24.91 -25.51 -12.04
C ARG A 5 -26.32 -26.09 -12.17
N ASP A 6 -27.16 -25.94 -11.16
CA ASP A 6 -28.52 -26.52 -11.10
C ASP A 6 -29.55 -25.66 -11.86
N ASN A 7 -29.23 -24.39 -12.15
CA ASN A 7 -30.12 -23.42 -12.78
C ASN A 7 -29.77 -23.10 -14.25
N LEU A 8 -28.72 -23.70 -14.80
CA LEU A 8 -28.34 -23.47 -16.20
C LEU A 8 -29.40 -24.06 -17.15
N PRO A 9 -29.91 -23.28 -18.12
CA PRO A 9 -30.86 -23.81 -19.10
C PRO A 9 -30.21 -24.91 -19.95
N ASN A 10 -30.95 -25.99 -20.17
CA ASN A 10 -30.53 -27.07 -21.06
C ASN A 10 -30.67 -26.62 -22.52
N GLY A 11 -29.60 -26.66 -23.29
CA GLY A 11 -29.59 -26.22 -24.69
C GLY A 11 -28.20 -25.88 -25.25
N ASN A 12 -28.19 -25.26 -26.43
CA ASN A 12 -26.98 -24.81 -27.15
C ASN A 12 -26.14 -23.89 -26.23
N PRO A 13 -24.79 -23.97 -26.28
CA PRO A 13 -23.87 -23.07 -25.59
C PRO A 13 -24.27 -21.58 -25.59
N ARG A 14 -24.85 -21.09 -26.68
CA ARG A 14 -25.30 -19.70 -26.82
C ARG A 14 -26.38 -19.31 -25.80
N ASN A 15 -27.34 -20.17 -25.52
CA ASN A 15 -28.42 -19.91 -24.56
C ASN A 15 -27.89 -19.90 -23.11
N LYS A 16 -26.80 -20.64 -22.85
CA LYS A 16 -26.12 -20.61 -21.54
C LYS A 16 -25.32 -19.33 -21.36
N ILE A 17 -24.72 -18.82 -22.44
CA ILE A 17 -24.02 -17.54 -22.45
C ILE A 17 -25.01 -16.40 -22.26
N GLU A 18 -26.14 -16.41 -22.96
CA GLU A 18 -27.21 -15.40 -22.80
C GLU A 18 -27.81 -15.44 -21.39
N TYR A 19 -28.09 -16.63 -20.84
CA TYR A 19 -28.54 -16.76 -19.45
C TYR A 19 -27.51 -16.26 -18.42
N LEU A 20 -26.22 -16.51 -18.65
CA LEU A 20 -25.16 -16.01 -17.78
C LEU A 20 -25.00 -14.49 -17.91
N ALA A 21 -25.15 -13.94 -19.12
CA ALA A 21 -25.13 -12.49 -19.36
C ALA A 21 -26.33 -11.82 -18.68
N ASP A 22 -27.55 -12.33 -18.88
CA ASP A 22 -28.76 -11.82 -18.23
C ASP A 22 -28.69 -11.98 -16.70
N PHE A 23 -28.07 -13.05 -16.20
CA PHE A 23 -27.85 -13.24 -14.76
C PHE A 23 -26.86 -12.21 -14.20
N LEU A 24 -25.75 -11.97 -14.89
CA LEU A 24 -24.78 -10.92 -14.52
C LEU A 24 -25.41 -9.53 -14.57
N ASP A 25 -26.18 -9.22 -15.61
CA ASP A 25 -26.94 -7.98 -15.76
C ASP A 25 -28.03 -7.86 -14.68
N SER A 26 -28.67 -8.97 -14.29
CA SER A 26 -29.68 -8.95 -13.21
C SER A 26 -29.06 -8.73 -11.82
N MET A 27 -27.80 -9.15 -11.60
CA MET A 27 -27.04 -8.78 -10.40
C MET A 27 -26.69 -7.28 -10.37
N GLU A 28 -26.85 -6.54 -11.48
CA GLU A 28 -26.57 -5.10 -11.55
C GLU A 28 -27.62 -4.20 -10.87
N THR A 29 -28.79 -4.73 -10.48
CA THR A 29 -29.91 -3.91 -9.96
C THR A 29 -29.94 -3.71 -8.44
N GLY A 30 -28.93 -4.19 -7.69
CA GLY A 30 -28.79 -3.95 -6.26
C GLY A 30 -27.44 -3.32 -5.93
N GLY A 31 -27.36 -1.99 -5.87
CA GLY A 31 -26.15 -1.25 -5.53
C GLY A 31 -25.68 -1.49 -4.10
N THR A 32 -25.03 -2.63 -3.86
CA THR A 32 -24.33 -2.87 -2.60
C THR A 32 -23.08 -1.99 -2.57
N VAL A 33 -22.86 -1.27 -1.47
CA VAL A 33 -21.58 -0.57 -1.23
C VAL A 33 -20.46 -1.60 -1.19
N ILE A 34 -19.53 -1.53 -2.14
CA ILE A 34 -18.31 -2.35 -2.17
C ILE A 34 -17.13 -1.44 -1.81
N ASN A 35 -16.33 -1.85 -0.83
CA ASN A 35 -15.08 -1.17 -0.51
C ASN A 35 -14.04 -1.44 -1.60
N LEU A 36 -13.64 -0.40 -2.32
CA LEU A 36 -12.74 -0.44 -3.48
C LEU A 36 -11.27 -0.70 -3.11
N LEU A 37 -10.91 -0.61 -1.83
CA LEU A 37 -9.56 -0.92 -1.36
C LEU A 37 -9.21 -2.42 -1.48
N ALA A 38 -10.21 -3.29 -1.59
CA ALA A 38 -10.02 -4.72 -1.88
C ALA A 38 -9.71 -4.91 -3.36
N ASN A 39 -8.51 -4.52 -3.81
CA ASN A 39 -8.16 -4.48 -5.22
C ASN A 39 -8.00 -5.89 -5.83
N GLY A 40 -9.05 -6.45 -6.43
CA GLY A 40 -9.02 -7.76 -7.07
C GLY A 40 -8.13 -7.83 -8.33
N GLU A 41 -8.01 -6.77 -9.12
CA GLU A 41 -7.35 -6.79 -10.44
C GLU A 41 -5.82 -6.65 -10.38
N ILE A 42 -5.29 -5.81 -9.47
CA ILE A 42 -3.84 -5.84 -9.17
C ILE A 42 -3.45 -7.24 -8.67
N ASN A 43 -4.33 -7.87 -7.87
CA ASN A 43 -4.11 -9.21 -7.35
C ASN A 43 -4.22 -10.30 -8.44
N LEU A 44 -5.12 -10.17 -9.42
CA LEU A 44 -5.27 -11.11 -10.54
C LEU A 44 -4.02 -11.19 -11.43
N ASN A 45 -3.36 -10.05 -11.70
CA ASN A 45 -2.08 -10.03 -12.42
C ASN A 45 -0.92 -10.64 -11.62
N THR A 46 -1.06 -10.80 -10.30
CA THR A 46 -0.04 -11.43 -9.42
C THR A 46 -0.29 -12.92 -9.16
N GLN A 47 -1.45 -13.47 -9.53
CA GLN A 47 -1.79 -14.90 -9.41
C GLN A 47 -1.08 -15.81 -10.43
N THR A 48 -0.22 -15.27 -11.31
CA THR A 48 0.41 -16.04 -12.38
C THR A 48 1.49 -17.04 -11.91
N SER A 49 1.66 -17.25 -10.59
CA SER A 49 2.48 -18.35 -10.06
C SER A 49 1.57 -19.42 -9.44
N PRO A 50 1.52 -20.64 -9.98
CA PRO A 50 0.56 -21.68 -9.59
C PRO A 50 0.78 -22.28 -8.19
N ASN A 51 1.79 -21.81 -7.43
CA ASN A 51 2.03 -22.17 -6.03
C ASN A 51 3.03 -21.17 -5.40
N PRO A 52 2.59 -20.00 -4.90
CA PRO A 52 3.46 -19.17 -4.07
C PRO A 52 3.77 -19.95 -2.79
N PRO A 53 5.04 -20.04 -2.34
CA PRO A 53 5.33 -20.58 -1.03
C PRO A 53 4.51 -19.81 0.02
N LEU A 54 3.88 -20.52 0.95
CA LEU A 54 3.19 -19.92 2.08
C LEU A 54 4.22 -19.13 2.89
N ILE A 55 4.22 -17.80 2.75
CA ILE A 55 5.17 -16.93 3.44
C ILE A 55 4.56 -16.58 4.78
N THR A 56 5.12 -17.13 5.86
CA THR A 56 4.83 -16.68 7.22
C THR A 56 5.38 -15.27 7.35
N VAL A 57 4.52 -14.26 7.18
CA VAL A 57 4.85 -12.90 7.57
C VAL A 57 5.00 -12.94 9.08
N ASP A 58 6.18 -12.67 9.62
CA ASP A 58 6.33 -12.49 11.06
C ASP A 58 5.59 -11.20 11.39
N THR A 59 4.32 -11.34 11.83
CA THR A 59 3.33 -10.27 12.07
C THR A 59 3.73 -9.29 13.17
N LYS A 60 5.01 -9.27 13.54
CA LYS A 60 5.59 -8.51 14.65
C LYS A 60 6.77 -7.63 14.25
N GLN A 61 7.37 -7.82 13.07
CA GLN A 61 8.56 -7.06 12.71
C GLN A 61 8.18 -5.65 12.21
N ALA A 62 8.56 -4.63 12.97
CA ALA A 62 8.42 -3.24 12.55
C ALA A 62 9.35 -2.97 11.35
N ILE A 63 8.86 -2.22 10.36
CA ILE A 63 9.65 -1.81 9.19
C ILE A 63 9.93 -0.31 9.32
N ASP A 64 11.20 0.06 9.36
CA ASP A 64 11.67 1.43 9.59
C ASP A 64 12.04 2.13 8.27
N PRO A 65 11.32 3.16 7.80
CA PRO A 65 11.70 3.99 6.65
C PRO A 65 13.09 4.60 6.67
N ASN A 66 13.71 4.83 7.83
CA ASN A 66 15.11 5.28 7.90
C ASN A 66 16.08 4.31 7.24
N THR A 67 15.73 3.03 7.25
CA THR A 67 16.54 1.99 6.62
C THR A 67 16.60 2.16 5.10
N THR A 68 15.67 2.92 4.51
CA THR A 68 15.66 3.26 3.08
C THR A 68 16.24 4.64 2.77
N ILE A 69 16.41 5.51 3.78
CA ILE A 69 16.99 6.86 3.63
C ILE A 69 18.41 6.75 3.12
N GLU A 70 19.12 5.69 3.54
CA GLU A 70 20.46 5.41 3.02
C GLU A 70 20.49 5.25 1.50
N PHE A 71 19.36 4.98 0.83
CA PHE A 71 19.23 4.91 -0.64
C PHE A 71 18.53 6.12 -1.27
N GLY A 72 18.40 7.24 -0.54
CA GLY A 72 17.69 8.42 -1.00
C GLY A 72 16.17 8.24 -1.03
N ARG A 73 15.63 7.33 -0.21
CA ARG A 73 14.19 7.03 -0.15
C ARG A 73 13.67 7.17 1.27
N ASN A 74 12.51 7.78 1.44
CA ASN A 74 11.88 8.05 2.73
C ASN A 74 10.59 7.24 2.90
N ALA A 75 10.52 6.06 2.31
CA ALA A 75 9.28 5.31 2.20
C ALA A 75 9.48 3.79 2.12
N VAL A 76 8.58 3.07 2.79
CA VAL A 76 8.60 1.61 2.92
C VAL A 76 7.25 1.01 2.64
N SER A 77 7.26 -0.24 2.17
CA SER A 77 6.05 -1.05 2.16
C SER A 77 5.76 -1.58 3.54
N GLY A 78 4.67 -1.08 4.11
CA GLY A 78 4.03 -1.58 5.32
C GLY A 78 3.20 -2.83 5.06
N ILE A 79 2.85 -3.53 6.14
CA ILE A 79 2.18 -4.83 6.07
C ILE A 79 0.72 -4.62 5.61
N TYR A 80 0.12 -5.63 4.97
CA TYR A 80 -1.29 -5.62 4.54
C TYR A 80 -1.63 -4.52 3.51
N GLY A 81 -0.69 -4.19 2.63
CA GLY A 81 -0.97 -3.31 1.50
C GLY A 81 -0.98 -1.83 1.82
N TRP A 82 -0.30 -1.45 2.90
CA TRP A 82 -0.05 -0.07 3.27
C TRP A 82 1.37 0.34 2.91
N GLY A 83 1.57 1.57 2.46
CA GLY A 83 2.86 2.24 2.44
C GLY A 83 2.97 3.24 3.59
N LEU A 84 4.19 3.53 4.02
CA LEU A 84 4.50 4.65 4.90
C LEU A 84 5.58 5.51 4.25
N GLU A 85 5.35 6.82 4.11
CA GLU A 85 6.38 7.81 3.77
C GLU A 85 6.55 8.80 4.93
N VAL A 86 7.79 9.19 5.22
CA VAL A 86 8.13 10.20 6.24
C VAL A 86 8.77 11.42 5.58
N GLY A 87 8.64 12.61 6.15
CA GLY A 87 9.29 13.80 5.57
C GLY A 87 10.80 13.65 5.47
N THR A 88 11.46 14.42 4.60
CA THR A 88 12.90 14.29 4.29
C THR A 88 13.84 15.00 5.27
N ALA A 89 13.30 15.61 6.34
CA ALA A 89 14.12 16.29 7.34
C ALA A 89 15.05 15.29 8.06
N GLN A 90 16.26 15.73 8.42
CA GLN A 90 17.36 14.89 8.91
C GLN A 90 17.03 14.08 10.19
N ASN A 91 16.00 14.47 10.94
CA ASN A 91 15.56 13.78 12.15
C ASN A 91 14.26 12.98 11.95
N ASN A 92 13.67 12.99 10.76
CA ASN A 92 12.40 12.31 10.51
C ASN A 92 12.62 10.81 10.43
N THR A 93 12.25 10.13 11.51
CA THR A 93 12.23 8.68 11.59
C THR A 93 10.83 8.17 11.40
N GLY A 94 10.67 6.91 11.01
CA GLY A 94 9.38 6.26 11.20
C GLY A 94 9.48 4.76 11.38
N TYR A 95 8.37 4.13 11.73
CA TYR A 95 8.19 2.70 11.58
C TYR A 95 6.72 2.37 11.40
N ILE A 96 6.44 1.32 10.63
CA ILE A 96 5.09 0.79 10.42
C ILE A 96 5.01 -0.64 10.92
N LYS A 97 3.93 -0.97 11.63
CA LYS A 97 3.70 -2.29 12.22
C LYS A 97 2.21 -2.59 12.23
N HIS A 98 1.83 -3.83 11.93
CA HIS A 98 0.47 -4.30 12.13
C HIS A 98 0.36 -5.08 13.44
N GLU A 99 -0.60 -4.75 14.29
CA GLU A 99 -0.79 -5.34 15.61
C GLU A 99 -2.12 -6.10 15.68
N THR A 100 -2.06 -7.43 15.68
CA THR A 100 -3.24 -8.33 15.68
C THR A 100 -3.48 -9.08 16.99
N SER A 101 -2.70 -8.78 18.04
CA SER A 101 -2.81 -9.53 19.31
C SER A 101 -3.83 -8.92 20.26
N GLU A 102 -4.51 -9.77 21.04
CA GLU A 102 -5.32 -9.38 22.21
C GLU A 102 -4.53 -8.61 23.30
N LYS A 103 -3.20 -8.53 23.14
CA LYS A 103 -2.29 -7.78 24.03
C LYS A 103 -1.79 -6.48 23.40
N SER A 104 -2.32 -6.07 22.24
CA SER A 104 -1.95 -4.78 21.66
C SER A 104 -2.44 -3.67 22.58
N LYS A 105 -1.53 -2.75 22.94
CA LYS A 105 -1.88 -1.54 23.70
C LYS A 105 -2.78 -0.58 22.92
N TYR A 106 -3.00 -0.83 21.63
CA TYR A 106 -3.83 0.00 20.75
C TYR A 106 -5.18 -0.64 20.42
N GLN A 107 -5.53 -1.76 21.05
CA GLN A 107 -6.80 -2.43 20.82
C GLN A 107 -7.98 -1.53 21.23
N HIS A 108 -9.00 -1.46 20.36
CA HIS A 108 -10.24 -0.75 20.63
C HIS A 108 -11.42 -1.73 20.77
N PRO A 109 -12.32 -1.59 21.76
CA PRO A 109 -13.41 -2.53 22.00
C PRO A 109 -14.36 -2.72 20.80
N SER A 110 -14.52 -1.69 19.96
CA SER A 110 -15.39 -1.76 18.78
C SER A 110 -14.74 -2.38 17.55
N ILE A 111 -13.47 -2.80 17.64
CA ILE A 111 -12.70 -3.31 16.50
C ILE A 111 -12.34 -4.76 16.78
N PRO A 112 -12.78 -5.71 15.95
CA PRO A 112 -12.42 -7.12 16.11
C PRO A 112 -10.91 -7.30 16.12
N VAL A 113 -10.40 -8.05 17.10
CA VAL A 113 -8.96 -8.33 17.28
C VAL A 113 -8.32 -8.90 16.02
N THR A 114 -9.07 -9.71 15.28
CA THR A 114 -8.64 -10.33 14.02
C THR A 114 -8.27 -9.34 12.92
N ASN A 115 -8.77 -8.11 12.99
CA ASN A 115 -8.50 -7.08 11.99
C ASN A 115 -7.18 -6.34 12.26
N GLY A 116 -6.76 -6.34 13.52
CA GLY A 116 -5.56 -5.66 13.99
C GLY A 116 -5.58 -4.15 13.79
N VAL A 117 -4.45 -3.52 14.08
CA VAL A 117 -4.25 -2.06 14.00
C VAL A 117 -2.93 -1.79 13.29
N LEU A 118 -2.94 -0.87 12.33
CA LEU A 118 -1.71 -0.38 11.73
C LEU A 118 -1.14 0.74 12.61
N SER A 119 -0.09 0.43 13.36
CA SER A 119 0.67 1.38 14.15
C SER A 119 1.76 2.02 13.31
N CYS A 120 1.67 3.33 13.17
CA CYS A 120 2.69 4.16 12.53
C CYS A 120 3.34 5.02 13.61
N SER A 121 4.65 5.01 13.69
CA SER A 121 5.40 6.01 14.44
C SER A 121 6.20 6.82 13.46
N THR A 122 6.19 8.13 13.63
CA THR A 122 6.90 9.06 12.76
C THR A 122 7.40 10.21 13.61
N ASN A 123 8.57 10.78 13.35
CA ASN A 123 9.03 11.94 14.13
C ASN A 123 8.38 13.24 13.60
N GLY A 124 7.08 13.41 13.83
CA GLY A 124 6.37 14.66 13.59
C GLY A 124 5.79 14.87 12.19
N ASP A 125 6.11 14.01 11.20
CA ASP A 125 5.59 14.12 9.83
C ASP A 125 5.57 12.75 9.11
N GLY A 126 4.37 12.24 8.85
CA GLY A 126 4.15 10.88 8.38
C GLY A 126 2.91 10.71 7.52
N VAL A 127 3.03 9.99 6.41
CA VAL A 127 1.90 9.63 5.54
C VAL A 127 1.79 8.11 5.43
N ALA A 128 0.71 7.55 5.97
CA ALA A 128 0.33 6.16 5.68
C ALA A 128 -0.72 6.14 4.57
N TYR A 129 -0.58 5.23 3.61
CA TYR A 129 -1.46 5.19 2.45
C TYR A 129 -1.65 3.79 1.89
N THR A 130 -2.70 3.62 1.10
CA THR A 130 -2.93 2.41 0.32
C THR A 130 -3.41 2.78 -1.08
N VAL A 131 -2.96 2.02 -2.08
CA VAL A 131 -3.19 2.29 -3.49
C VAL A 131 -4.18 1.26 -4.05
N PHE A 132 -5.16 1.75 -4.81
CA PHE A 132 -6.23 0.93 -5.39
C PHE A 132 -6.59 1.41 -6.80
N THR A 133 -7.30 0.58 -7.55
CA THR A 133 -7.82 0.91 -8.88
C THR A 133 -9.33 1.08 -8.82
N ALA A 134 -9.85 2.01 -9.62
CA ALA A 134 -11.29 2.19 -9.83
C ALA A 134 -11.53 2.52 -11.31
N PRO A 135 -12.69 2.15 -11.92
CA PRO A 135 -13.70 1.29 -11.34
C PRO A 135 -13.24 -0.17 -11.30
N GLN A 136 -13.71 -0.92 -10.30
CA GLN A 136 -13.59 -2.37 -10.34
C GLN A 136 -14.72 -2.92 -11.23
N GLY A 137 -14.39 -3.70 -12.27
CA GLY A 137 -15.40 -4.34 -13.12
C GLY A 137 -16.07 -3.42 -14.17
N GLY A 138 -15.42 -2.32 -14.57
CA GLY A 138 -15.81 -1.57 -15.78
C GLY A 138 -17.00 -0.61 -15.68
N LYS A 139 -17.54 -0.33 -14.48
CA LYS A 139 -18.62 0.65 -14.32
C LYS A 139 -18.10 2.09 -14.38
N ALA A 140 -18.60 2.88 -15.32
CA ALA A 140 -18.35 4.32 -15.31
C ALA A 140 -18.84 4.93 -13.99
N HIS A 141 -17.99 5.71 -13.31
CA HIS A 141 -18.36 6.43 -12.10
C HIS A 141 -17.87 7.88 -12.16
N ASN A 142 -18.67 8.76 -11.59
CA ASN A 142 -18.45 10.21 -11.70
C ASN A 142 -17.70 10.79 -10.50
N ALA A 143 -17.67 10.08 -9.37
CA ALA A 143 -16.95 10.51 -8.19
C ALA A 143 -16.62 9.36 -7.21
N LEU A 144 -15.56 9.56 -6.44
CA LEU A 144 -15.10 8.68 -5.36
C LEU A 144 -15.11 9.41 -4.02
N LYS A 145 -15.35 8.66 -2.95
CA LYS A 145 -15.15 9.10 -1.56
C LYS A 145 -14.31 8.08 -0.81
N ALA A 146 -13.63 8.54 0.22
CA ALA A 146 -12.92 7.69 1.14
C ALA A 146 -13.10 8.17 2.58
N ARG A 147 -12.87 7.27 3.54
CA ARG A 147 -12.70 7.62 4.95
C ARG A 147 -11.66 6.73 5.59
N VAL A 148 -11.01 7.24 6.63
CA VAL A 148 -10.03 6.50 7.43
C VAL A 148 -10.38 6.66 8.91
N LEU A 149 -10.35 5.54 9.65
CA LEU A 149 -10.54 5.51 11.10
C LEU A 149 -9.17 5.68 11.74
N VAL A 150 -8.91 6.85 12.31
CA VAL A 150 -7.58 7.26 12.77
C VAL A 150 -7.61 7.54 14.26
N GLY A 151 -6.61 7.03 14.99
CA GLY A 151 -6.31 7.44 16.36
C GLY A 151 -4.94 8.13 16.42
N ALA A 152 -4.86 9.29 17.06
CA ALA A 152 -3.63 10.06 17.28
C ALA A 152 -3.73 10.81 18.61
N SER A 153 -2.68 11.53 19.00
CA SER A 153 -2.77 12.48 20.12
C SER A 153 -3.69 13.67 19.80
N SER A 154 -4.17 14.33 20.84
CA SER A 154 -5.05 15.51 20.73
C SER A 154 -4.41 16.71 20.01
N ASP A 155 -3.08 16.78 19.99
CA ASP A 155 -2.32 17.87 19.39
C ASP A 155 -1.89 17.56 17.95
N ALA A 156 -2.18 16.35 17.46
CA ALA A 156 -1.88 15.94 16.11
C ALA A 156 -2.74 16.70 15.08
N ASN A 157 -2.10 17.10 13.98
CA ASN A 157 -2.81 17.60 12.80
C ASN A 157 -3.02 16.44 11.83
N ILE A 158 -4.27 16.00 11.70
CA ILE A 158 -4.64 14.85 10.87
C ILE A 158 -5.29 15.34 9.58
N THR A 159 -4.78 14.90 8.43
CA THR A 159 -5.39 15.12 7.13
C THR A 159 -5.66 13.78 6.47
N VAL A 160 -6.93 13.48 6.18
CA VAL A 160 -7.30 12.30 5.39
C VAL A 160 -7.68 12.72 4.00
N GLY A 161 -7.15 12.04 2.98
CA GLY A 161 -7.40 12.40 1.61
C GLY A 161 -7.48 11.21 0.66
N ILE A 162 -8.03 11.50 -0.51
CA ILE A 162 -8.05 10.63 -1.67
C ILE A 162 -7.50 11.41 -2.87
N ALA A 163 -6.62 10.77 -3.64
CA ALA A 163 -5.99 11.38 -4.79
C ALA A 163 -5.81 10.41 -5.93
N ARG A 164 -5.72 10.96 -7.15
CA ARG A 164 -5.26 10.22 -8.33
C ARG A 164 -3.75 10.04 -8.25
N VAL A 165 -3.30 8.85 -8.62
CA VAL A 165 -1.89 8.53 -8.83
C VAL A 165 -1.58 8.70 -10.31
N GLU A 166 -0.54 9.46 -10.61
CA GLU A 166 -0.07 9.74 -11.96
C GLU A 166 1.07 8.78 -12.32
N LEU A 167 0.97 8.16 -13.49
CA LEU A 167 1.99 7.30 -14.07
C LEU A 167 2.76 8.09 -15.12
N ASN A 168 4.08 8.17 -14.98
CA ASN A 168 4.96 8.62 -16.05
C ASN A 168 5.17 7.46 -17.03
N GLU A 169 4.57 7.53 -18.21
CA GLU A 169 4.61 6.46 -19.21
C GLU A 169 6.03 6.15 -19.73
N ASN A 170 6.95 7.13 -19.67
CA ASN A 170 8.32 6.95 -20.14
C ASN A 170 9.20 6.20 -19.12
N THR A 171 8.97 6.43 -17.83
CA THR A 171 9.81 5.88 -16.75
C THR A 171 9.12 4.74 -15.99
N GLY A 172 7.81 4.59 -16.13
CA GLY A 172 6.99 3.67 -15.35
C GLY A 172 6.83 4.12 -13.88
N GLU A 173 7.21 5.35 -13.55
CA GLU A 173 7.21 5.86 -12.19
C GLU A 173 5.86 6.46 -11.80
N LEU A 174 5.48 6.25 -10.55
CA LEU A 174 4.25 6.75 -9.94
C LEU A 174 4.54 7.99 -9.10
N SER A 175 3.59 8.92 -9.11
CA SER A 175 3.57 10.08 -8.21
C SER A 175 2.14 10.44 -7.83
N ILE A 176 1.94 10.97 -6.62
CA ILE A 176 0.68 11.61 -6.26
C ILE A 176 0.56 12.95 -7.00
N SER A 177 -0.65 13.31 -7.41
CA SER A 177 -0.89 14.64 -7.96
C SER A 177 -0.52 15.73 -6.94
N ASN A 178 0.44 16.57 -7.31
CA ASN A 178 0.86 17.75 -6.52
C ASN A 178 -0.09 18.94 -6.63
N LEU A 179 -1.09 18.88 -7.52
CA LEU A 179 -2.15 19.88 -7.61
C LEU A 179 -3.10 19.71 -6.41
N GLN A 180 -2.74 20.33 -5.29
CA GLN A 180 -3.56 20.41 -4.09
C GLN A 180 -4.90 21.09 -4.41
N ASP A 181 -5.98 20.61 -3.80
CA ASP A 181 -7.34 21.14 -3.89
C ASP A 181 -7.94 21.22 -5.31
N ASN A 182 -7.40 20.45 -6.25
CA ASN A 182 -8.08 20.19 -7.51
C ASN A 182 -9.08 19.04 -7.29
N PRO A 183 -10.39 19.27 -7.31
CA PRO A 183 -11.39 18.23 -7.02
C PRO A 183 -11.35 17.07 -8.01
N TYR A 184 -10.63 17.19 -9.12
CA TYR A 184 -10.42 16.13 -10.11
C TYR A 184 -9.17 15.29 -9.87
N ARG A 185 -8.27 15.71 -8.97
CA ARG A 185 -6.99 15.04 -8.74
C ARG A 185 -6.68 14.75 -7.28
N ARG A 186 -7.13 15.59 -6.35
CA ARG A 186 -6.86 15.43 -4.92
C ARG A 186 -7.89 16.19 -4.10
N VAL A 187 -8.48 15.51 -3.13
CA VAL A 187 -9.33 16.12 -2.10
C VAL A 187 -8.92 15.60 -0.72
N ALA A 188 -9.10 16.43 0.30
CA ALA A 188 -8.74 16.08 1.66
C ALA A 188 -9.63 16.77 2.68
N THR A 189 -9.72 16.18 3.86
CA THR A 189 -10.39 16.73 5.03
C THR A 189 -9.40 16.79 6.17
N GLN A 190 -9.32 17.95 6.82
CA GLN A 190 -8.66 18.06 8.12
C GLN A 190 -9.59 17.51 9.20
N GLY A 191 -9.05 16.64 10.05
CA GLY A 191 -9.76 16.07 11.18
C GLY A 191 -8.93 16.11 12.45
N LYS A 192 -9.51 15.58 13.52
CA LYS A 192 -8.87 15.45 14.84
C LYS A 192 -9.22 14.09 15.44
N ALA A 193 -8.32 13.58 16.28
CA ALA A 193 -8.58 12.47 17.17
C ALA A 193 -8.25 12.94 18.60
N GLU A 194 -9.00 12.50 19.59
CA GLU A 194 -8.74 12.88 20.99
C GLU A 194 -7.60 12.05 21.59
N HIS A 195 -7.55 10.77 21.22
CA HIS A 195 -6.57 9.82 21.72
C HIS A 195 -6.41 8.65 20.74
N TYR A 196 -5.27 7.96 20.81
CA TYR A 196 -5.02 6.74 20.03
C TYR A 196 -6.12 5.68 20.24
N LEU A 197 -6.68 5.61 21.45
CA LEU A 197 -7.74 4.67 21.84
C LEU A 197 -9.17 5.21 21.64
N THR A 198 -9.34 6.40 21.09
CA THR A 198 -10.66 6.94 20.72
C THR A 198 -10.64 7.33 19.24
N PRO A 199 -10.48 6.34 18.34
CA PRO A 199 -10.28 6.63 16.94
C PRO A 199 -11.54 7.26 16.32
N THR A 200 -11.32 8.17 15.37
CA THR A 200 -12.39 8.94 14.73
C THR A 200 -12.36 8.70 13.22
N TRP A 201 -13.55 8.50 12.62
CA TRP A 201 -13.69 8.47 11.17
C TRP A 201 -13.55 9.88 10.60
N ILE A 202 -12.59 10.06 9.69
CA ILE A 202 -12.45 11.29 8.93
C ILE A 202 -12.72 10.94 7.46
N GLU A 203 -13.74 11.58 6.89
CA GLU A 203 -14.23 11.33 5.53
C GLU A 203 -13.82 12.47 4.59
N THR A 204 -13.44 12.11 3.37
CA THR A 204 -13.03 13.06 2.32
C THR A 204 -14.24 13.71 1.64
N PRO A 205 -14.05 14.87 1.00
CA PRO A 205 -14.97 15.33 -0.03
C PRO A 205 -15.01 14.35 -1.21
N GLU A 206 -15.91 14.60 -2.16
CA GLU A 206 -15.95 13.86 -3.42
C GLU A 206 -14.79 14.24 -4.33
N LEU A 207 -14.04 13.23 -4.77
CA LEU A 207 -13.08 13.34 -5.86
C LEU A 207 -13.81 13.09 -7.18
N ILE A 208 -13.90 14.09 -8.05
CA ILE A 208 -14.63 14.02 -9.31
C ILE A 208 -13.81 13.33 -10.39
N CYS A 209 -14.41 12.37 -11.09
CA CYS A 209 -13.79 11.52 -12.09
C CYS A 209 -14.28 11.91 -13.52
N GLN A 210 -13.80 13.02 -14.08
CA GLN A 210 -14.44 13.68 -15.24
C GLN A 210 -14.03 13.19 -16.64
N PHE A 211 -12.95 12.42 -16.78
CA PHE A 211 -12.43 12.00 -18.08
C PHE A 211 -12.24 10.47 -18.05
N ASP A 212 -12.88 9.76 -18.98
CA ASP A 212 -12.76 8.30 -19.22
C ASP A 212 -13.51 7.35 -18.26
N GLY A 213 -14.65 7.78 -17.71
CA GLY A 213 -15.48 6.91 -16.85
C GLY A 213 -14.86 6.59 -15.48
N GLY A 214 -13.85 7.36 -15.07
CA GLY A 214 -13.20 7.26 -13.76
C GLY A 214 -12.15 6.16 -13.63
N SER A 215 -11.74 5.53 -14.74
CA SER A 215 -10.73 4.49 -14.75
C SER A 215 -9.33 5.02 -14.39
N GLY A 216 -8.71 4.46 -13.37
CA GLY A 216 -7.37 4.89 -12.94
C GLY A 216 -6.87 4.26 -11.64
N LEU A 217 -5.66 4.67 -11.29
CA LEU A 217 -4.99 4.36 -10.02
C LEU A 217 -5.22 5.52 -9.05
N TYR A 218 -5.63 5.18 -7.82
CA TYR A 218 -5.97 6.12 -6.77
C TYR A 218 -5.29 5.72 -5.47
N VAL A 219 -5.15 6.68 -4.57
CA VAL A 219 -4.59 6.48 -3.24
C VAL A 219 -5.53 7.05 -2.19
N VAL A 220 -5.79 6.29 -1.13
CA VAL A 220 -6.30 6.82 0.14
C VAL A 220 -5.13 6.98 1.10
N TYR A 221 -5.04 8.13 1.76
CA TYR A 221 -3.95 8.43 2.67
C TYR A 221 -4.44 9.12 3.95
N VAL A 222 -3.66 8.94 5.00
CA VAL A 222 -3.68 9.73 6.22
C VAL A 222 -2.31 10.37 6.40
N HIS A 223 -2.29 11.69 6.47
CA HIS A 223 -1.11 12.50 6.76
C HIS A 223 -1.25 13.04 8.18
N VAL A 224 -0.31 12.68 9.05
CA VAL A 224 -0.25 13.16 10.42
C VAL A 224 1.00 13.99 10.59
N THR A 225 0.83 15.21 11.10
CA THR A 225 1.93 16.07 11.55
C THR A 225 1.75 16.43 13.02
N ASN A 226 2.83 16.87 13.66
CA ASN A 226 2.83 17.23 15.09
C ASN A 226 2.48 16.06 16.03
N ASP A 227 2.81 14.83 15.63
CA ASP A 227 2.71 13.65 16.48
C ASP A 227 3.88 12.69 16.25
N THR A 228 4.19 11.90 17.27
CA THR A 228 5.22 10.84 17.24
C THR A 228 4.65 9.48 16.81
N ALA A 229 3.32 9.34 16.86
CA ALA A 229 2.63 8.12 16.43
C ALA A 229 1.21 8.42 15.94
N PHE A 230 0.65 7.49 15.16
CA PHE A 230 -0.76 7.43 14.85
C PHE A 230 -1.15 6.01 14.47
N MET A 231 -2.44 5.70 14.60
CA MET A 231 -3.00 4.38 14.40
C MET A 231 -4.04 4.44 13.29
N VAL A 232 -3.95 3.52 12.34
CA VAL A 232 -5.02 3.29 11.35
C VAL A 232 -5.73 2.00 11.71
N TYR A 233 -7.01 2.16 11.97
CA TYR A 233 -7.92 1.12 12.44
C TYR A 233 -8.81 0.56 11.33
N GLY A 234 -8.97 1.32 10.26
CA GLY A 234 -9.79 0.97 9.11
C GLY A 234 -9.69 2.04 8.04
N ALA A 235 -9.89 1.64 6.79
CA ALA A 235 -9.99 2.55 5.66
C ALA A 235 -11.00 2.00 4.66
N GLU A 236 -11.71 2.91 4.00
CA GLU A 236 -12.75 2.57 3.04
C GLU A 236 -12.68 3.57 1.88
N ALA A 237 -12.90 3.06 0.66
CA ALA A 237 -13.11 3.87 -0.54
C ALA A 237 -14.31 3.32 -1.30
N TRP A 238 -15.17 4.21 -1.83
CA TRP A 238 -16.39 3.80 -2.54
C TRP A 238 -16.78 4.82 -3.61
N HIS A 239 -17.64 4.36 -4.52
CA HIS A 239 -18.29 5.24 -5.49
C HIS A 239 -19.31 6.14 -4.78
N ALA A 240 -19.18 7.46 -4.96
CA ALA A 240 -19.99 8.44 -4.24
C ALA A 240 -21.51 8.24 -4.46
N SER A 241 -21.89 7.79 -5.66
CA SER A 241 -23.28 7.58 -6.07
C SER A 241 -24.00 6.44 -5.35
N VAL A 242 -23.29 5.58 -4.60
CA VAL A 242 -23.89 4.37 -4.01
C VAL A 242 -24.63 4.65 -2.70
N GLY A 243 -24.40 5.78 -2.02
CA GLY A 243 -25.21 6.27 -0.89
C GLY A 243 -25.20 5.39 0.39
N ASN A 244 -25.05 6.03 1.56
CA ASN A 244 -25.09 5.41 2.90
C ASN A 244 -24.14 4.22 3.14
N VAL A 245 -22.84 4.52 3.29
CA VAL A 245 -21.93 3.60 3.99
C VAL A 245 -22.11 3.79 5.49
N SER A 246 -22.83 2.89 6.16
CA SER A 246 -22.96 2.93 7.63
C SER A 246 -21.56 2.97 8.25
N ALA A 247 -21.32 3.90 9.18
CA ALA A 247 -20.04 4.04 9.87
C ALA A 247 -19.67 2.73 10.58
N GLY A 248 -18.56 2.10 10.17
CA GLY A 248 -18.05 0.88 10.81
C GLY A 248 -18.67 -0.46 10.39
N GLU A 249 -19.56 -0.51 9.39
CA GLU A 249 -20.04 -1.80 8.86
C GLU A 249 -19.06 -2.47 7.87
N THR A 250 -18.13 -1.71 7.31
CA THR A 250 -17.09 -2.24 6.39
C THR A 250 -15.72 -2.23 7.05
N VAL A 251 -15.62 -2.82 8.24
CA VAL A 251 -14.34 -3.32 8.71
C VAL A 251 -13.95 -4.51 7.84
N THR A 252 -13.21 -4.24 6.75
CA THR A 252 -12.51 -5.21 5.88
C THR A 252 -13.19 -6.58 5.83
N LEU A 253 -14.23 -6.72 5.00
CA LEU A 253 -14.77 -8.04 4.68
C LEU A 253 -13.72 -8.88 3.92
N PRO A 254 -13.81 -10.22 4.02
CA PRO A 254 -12.70 -11.06 4.46
C PRO A 254 -11.95 -11.67 3.27
N ASN A 255 -10.83 -11.09 2.89
CA ASN A 255 -9.74 -11.94 2.40
C ASN A 255 -8.36 -11.37 2.69
N ALA A 256 -8.12 -11.03 3.96
CA ALA A 256 -6.77 -10.82 4.45
C ALA A 256 -5.86 -11.99 4.04
N THR A 257 -6.37 -13.23 3.94
CA THR A 257 -5.59 -14.41 3.55
C THR A 257 -5.05 -14.34 2.11
N ALA A 258 -5.88 -13.97 1.13
CA ALA A 258 -5.43 -13.81 -0.25
C ALA A 258 -4.41 -12.68 -0.40
N MET A 259 -4.55 -11.59 0.37
CA MET A 259 -3.58 -10.49 0.39
C MET A 259 -2.31 -10.87 1.18
N THR A 260 -2.41 -11.59 2.30
CA THR A 260 -1.25 -12.00 3.13
C THR A 260 -0.23 -12.84 2.38
N GLY A 261 -0.64 -13.57 1.34
CA GLY A 261 0.26 -14.39 0.53
C GLY A 261 1.23 -13.59 -0.37
N TYR A 262 0.97 -12.30 -0.61
CA TYR A 262 1.68 -11.51 -1.64
C TYR A 262 2.23 -10.15 -1.17
N HIS A 263 2.08 -9.79 0.11
CA HIS A 263 2.58 -8.52 0.66
C HIS A 263 3.82 -8.71 1.53
N ASN A 264 4.84 -7.89 1.27
CA ASN A 264 6.08 -7.76 2.04
C ASN A 264 6.89 -9.05 2.19
N TYR A 265 7.22 -9.68 1.06
CA TYR A 265 8.22 -10.73 1.07
C TYR A 265 9.59 -10.14 1.40
N THR A 266 10.18 -10.56 2.51
CA THR A 266 11.52 -10.17 2.92
C THR A 266 12.50 -11.29 2.60
N ARG A 267 13.58 -10.96 1.90
CA ARG A 267 14.69 -11.85 1.60
C ARG A 267 16.00 -11.21 2.02
N MET A 268 16.78 -11.97 2.77
CA MET A 268 18.17 -11.65 3.02
C MET A 268 19.03 -12.19 1.88
N LEU A 269 19.65 -11.28 1.12
CA LEU A 269 20.65 -11.59 0.12
C LEU A 269 22.02 -11.64 0.79
N LYS A 270 22.84 -12.62 0.42
CA LYS A 270 24.21 -12.80 0.94
C LYS A 270 25.24 -12.42 -0.13
N SER A 271 26.52 -12.47 0.21
CA SER A 271 27.64 -12.25 -0.73
C SER A 271 27.51 -13.03 -2.04
N THR A 272 26.96 -14.25 -2.01
CA THR A 272 26.73 -15.08 -3.21
C THR A 272 25.68 -14.50 -4.18
N ASN A 273 24.88 -13.54 -3.72
CA ASN A 273 23.94 -12.78 -4.53
C ASN A 273 24.53 -11.46 -5.05
N ALA A 274 25.72 -11.07 -4.59
CA ALA A 274 26.39 -9.84 -4.98
C ALA A 274 27.43 -10.10 -6.07
N GLU A 275 27.45 -9.22 -7.07
CA GLU A 275 28.43 -9.19 -8.14
C GLU A 275 29.11 -7.82 -8.13
N TYR A 276 30.43 -7.80 -8.00
CA TYR A 276 31.18 -6.55 -8.13
C TYR A 276 31.08 -6.03 -9.56
N VAL A 277 30.68 -4.77 -9.73
CA VAL A 277 30.54 -4.15 -11.06
C VAL A 277 31.77 -3.31 -11.38
N SER A 278 32.00 -2.26 -10.59
CA SER A 278 33.11 -1.31 -10.76
C SER A 278 33.14 -0.30 -9.62
N GLY A 279 34.31 0.21 -9.25
CA GLY A 279 34.44 1.24 -8.22
C GLY A 279 33.80 0.80 -6.91
N LEU A 280 32.81 1.56 -6.44
CA LEU A 280 32.05 1.29 -5.21
C LEU A 280 30.68 0.64 -5.48
N ARG A 281 30.52 -0.06 -6.60
CA ARG A 281 29.23 -0.59 -7.06
C ARG A 281 29.14 -2.11 -6.95
N TYR A 282 28.07 -2.57 -6.31
CA TYR A 282 27.65 -3.98 -6.37
C TYR A 282 26.29 -4.12 -7.06
N LYS A 283 26.17 -5.17 -7.86
CA LYS A 283 24.91 -5.67 -8.40
C LYS A 283 24.38 -6.78 -7.49
N TRP A 284 23.20 -6.59 -6.94
CA TRP A 284 22.52 -7.56 -6.08
C TRP A 284 21.42 -8.26 -6.85
N LYS A 285 21.54 -9.58 -6.99
CA LYS A 285 20.59 -10.44 -7.71
C LYS A 285 19.61 -11.09 -6.76
N PHE A 286 18.32 -11.05 -7.09
CA PHE A 286 17.26 -11.68 -6.32
C PHE A 286 16.25 -12.37 -7.23
N SER A 287 15.54 -13.36 -6.69
CA SER A 287 14.37 -13.96 -7.33
C SER A 287 13.11 -13.29 -6.80
N ARG A 288 12.09 -13.22 -7.64
CA ARG A 288 10.78 -12.66 -7.30
C ARG A 288 9.67 -13.61 -7.73
N HIS A 289 8.52 -13.50 -7.08
CA HIS A 289 7.36 -14.36 -7.35
C HIS A 289 6.34 -13.71 -8.31
N TYR A 290 6.48 -12.41 -8.62
CA TYR A 290 5.58 -11.69 -9.53
C TYR A 290 6.31 -10.61 -10.35
N HIS A 291 5.66 -10.18 -11.42
CA HIS A 291 6.11 -9.07 -12.26
C HIS A 291 5.85 -7.71 -11.58
N PHE A 292 6.81 -6.78 -11.63
CA PHE A 292 6.56 -5.42 -11.15
C PHE A 292 5.56 -4.76 -12.09
N ALA A 293 4.45 -4.28 -11.54
CA ALA A 293 3.41 -3.60 -12.30
C ALA A 293 3.87 -2.20 -12.74
N PHE A 294 4.73 -1.58 -11.94
CA PHE A 294 5.32 -0.26 -12.17
C PHE A 294 6.85 -0.33 -12.07
N HIS A 295 7.52 0.82 -12.18
CA HIS A 295 8.96 0.89 -12.02
C HIS A 295 9.41 0.20 -10.71
N PRO A 296 10.49 -0.60 -10.70
CA PRO A 296 10.88 -1.41 -9.53
C PRO A 296 11.09 -0.62 -8.24
N LYS A 297 11.42 0.69 -8.35
CA LYS A 297 11.50 1.59 -7.20
C LYS A 297 10.22 1.58 -6.36
N HIS A 298 9.05 1.45 -6.98
CA HIS A 298 7.78 1.44 -6.25
C HIS A 298 7.48 0.10 -5.58
N HIS A 299 8.28 -0.93 -5.81
CA HIS A 299 7.98 -2.26 -5.32
C HIS A 299 9.06 -2.81 -4.39
N LEU A 300 10.23 -2.19 -4.34
CA LEU A 300 11.37 -2.65 -3.56
C LEU A 300 11.59 -1.77 -2.33
N THR A 301 11.92 -2.37 -1.19
CA THR A 301 12.43 -1.75 0.03
C THR A 301 13.77 -2.44 0.34
N LEU A 302 14.85 -1.68 0.43
CA LEU A 302 16.21 -2.20 0.57
C LEU A 302 16.85 -1.64 1.83
N TRP A 303 17.62 -2.45 2.56
CA TRP A 303 18.43 -2.00 3.70
C TRP A 303 19.55 -2.95 4.08
N HIS A 304 20.64 -2.39 4.58
CA HIS A 304 21.76 -3.13 5.15
C HIS A 304 21.70 -3.22 6.68
N GLY A 305 20.68 -3.88 7.24
CA GLY A 305 20.62 -4.15 8.67
C GLY A 305 20.80 -2.90 9.56
N ILE A 306 21.94 -2.78 10.24
CA ILE A 306 22.31 -1.64 11.12
C ILE A 306 23.12 -0.52 10.43
N SER A 307 23.35 -0.59 9.12
CA SER A 307 24.17 0.37 8.36
C SER A 307 23.74 1.82 8.55
N TYR A 308 22.43 2.09 8.56
CA TYR A 308 21.86 3.42 8.71
C TYR A 308 22.20 4.07 10.07
N GLN A 309 22.41 3.26 11.12
CA GLN A 309 22.80 3.76 12.46
C GLN A 309 24.23 4.34 12.47
N ASN A 310 25.05 3.97 11.49
CA ASN A 310 26.42 4.44 11.36
C ASN A 310 26.56 5.64 10.39
N GLY A 311 25.44 6.21 9.92
CA GLY A 311 25.45 7.36 9.00
C GLY A 311 26.00 7.03 7.62
N PHE A 312 25.95 5.76 7.21
CA PHE A 312 26.36 5.33 5.88
C PHE A 312 25.35 5.76 4.83
N SER A 313 25.84 5.94 3.60
CA SER A 313 25.01 6.25 2.43
C SER A 313 25.29 5.30 1.26
N ALA A 314 24.26 5.08 0.47
CA ALA A 314 24.22 4.27 -0.73
C ALA A 314 23.26 4.92 -1.75
N ASN A 315 23.35 4.56 -3.02
CA ASN A 315 22.42 5.04 -4.03
C ASN A 315 22.11 3.91 -4.98
N ILE A 316 20.83 3.69 -5.25
CA ILE A 316 20.43 2.75 -6.29
C ILE A 316 20.62 3.45 -7.63
N VAL A 317 21.59 2.99 -8.42
CA VAL A 317 21.95 3.60 -9.71
C VAL A 317 21.34 2.86 -10.89
N GLU A 318 20.83 1.65 -10.69
CA GLU A 318 20.16 0.86 -11.72
C GLU A 318 19.11 -0.07 -11.11
N TYR A 319 17.94 -0.13 -11.75
CA TYR A 319 16.89 -1.09 -11.43
C TYR A 319 16.74 -2.10 -12.57
N GLY A 320 16.90 -3.38 -12.24
CA GLY A 320 16.58 -4.49 -13.12
C GLY A 320 15.28 -5.19 -12.70
N GLY A 321 14.78 -6.08 -13.56
CA GLY A 321 13.61 -6.90 -13.24
C GLY A 321 13.83 -7.88 -12.08
N ASN A 322 15.08 -8.27 -11.82
CA ASN A 322 15.49 -9.24 -10.80
C ASN A 322 16.85 -8.88 -10.15
N PHE A 323 17.27 -7.63 -10.29
CA PHE A 323 18.49 -7.13 -9.67
C PHE A 323 18.39 -5.63 -9.39
N VAL A 324 19.30 -5.14 -8.56
CA VAL A 324 19.57 -3.70 -8.40
C VAL A 324 21.07 -3.48 -8.41
N VAL A 325 21.53 -2.35 -8.94
CA VAL A 325 22.92 -1.91 -8.77
C VAL A 325 22.93 -0.76 -7.77
N ILE A 326 23.76 -0.92 -6.75
CA ILE A 326 23.91 0.04 -5.67
C ILE A 326 25.33 0.57 -5.70
N GLU A 327 25.46 1.90 -5.72
CA GLU A 327 26.71 2.62 -5.47
C GLU A 327 26.79 2.97 -3.99
N TYR A 328 27.84 2.53 -3.32
CA TYR A 328 28.05 2.77 -1.90
C TYR A 328 28.99 3.94 -1.66
N SER A 329 28.81 4.65 -0.54
CA SER A 329 29.88 5.48 0.01
C SER A 329 31.11 4.63 0.33
N GLN A 330 32.31 5.22 0.31
CA GLN A 330 33.55 4.50 0.63
C GLN A 330 33.47 3.81 1.99
N ALA A 331 32.98 4.52 3.01
CA ALA A 331 32.83 3.98 4.37
C ALA A 331 31.91 2.76 4.42
N MET A 332 30.80 2.77 3.67
CA MET A 332 29.90 1.63 3.59
C MET A 332 30.49 0.47 2.80
N PHE A 333 31.21 0.77 1.71
CA PHE A 333 31.88 -0.23 0.90
C PHE A 333 32.93 -1.01 1.71
N ASP A 334 33.73 -0.29 2.51
CA ASP A 334 34.73 -0.88 3.41
C ASP A 334 34.07 -1.66 4.57
N TRP A 335 32.89 -1.25 5.02
CA TRP A 335 32.14 -2.00 6.02
C TRP A 335 31.54 -3.29 5.45
N LEU A 336 31.07 -3.26 4.20
CA LEU A 336 30.44 -4.38 3.55
C LEU A 336 31.37 -5.56 3.37
N THR A 337 32.69 -5.38 3.21
CA THR A 337 33.63 -6.52 3.06
C THR A 337 33.52 -7.55 4.17
N ASP A 338 33.16 -7.13 5.38
CA ASP A 338 32.99 -8.02 6.54
C ASP A 338 31.51 -8.42 6.80
N HIS A 339 30.55 -7.73 6.18
CA HIS A 339 29.12 -7.78 6.52
C HIS A 339 28.18 -7.84 5.30
N GLN A 340 28.60 -8.49 4.19
CA GLN A 340 27.86 -8.54 2.91
C GLN A 340 26.48 -9.23 3.01
N THR A 341 25.51 -8.50 3.55
CA THR A 341 24.11 -8.89 3.61
C THR A 341 23.25 -7.69 3.23
N LEU A 342 22.32 -7.91 2.31
CA LEU A 342 21.33 -6.92 1.91
C LEU A 342 19.95 -7.50 2.16
N SER A 343 19.14 -6.83 2.96
CA SER A 343 17.73 -7.18 3.11
C SER A 343 16.93 -6.51 2.00
N VAL A 344 16.07 -7.30 1.36
CA VAL A 344 15.17 -6.87 0.29
C VAL A 344 13.76 -7.25 0.70
N ALA A 345 12.91 -6.26 0.95
CA ALA A 345 11.48 -6.45 1.01
C ALA A 345 10.84 -6.00 -0.31
N TYR A 346 9.77 -6.67 -0.75
CA TYR A 346 9.00 -6.20 -1.89
C TYR A 346 7.49 -6.37 -1.76
N SER A 347 6.73 -5.50 -2.42
CA SER A 347 5.27 -5.43 -2.34
C SER A 347 4.60 -5.21 -3.69
N ALA A 348 3.48 -5.89 -3.90
CA ALA A 348 2.64 -5.74 -5.08
C ALA A 348 1.94 -4.37 -5.09
N ILE A 349 1.73 -3.78 -3.90
CA ILE A 349 1.18 -2.43 -3.77
C ILE A 349 2.33 -1.44 -3.86
N PRO A 350 2.24 -0.45 -4.76
CA PRO A 350 3.31 0.49 -4.98
C PRO A 350 3.53 1.39 -3.75
N VAL A 351 4.81 1.67 -3.49
CA VAL A 351 5.31 2.62 -2.49
C VAL A 351 6.18 3.69 -3.13
N CYS A 352 6.65 4.68 -2.36
CA CYS A 352 7.39 5.83 -2.89
C CYS A 352 6.60 6.55 -3.99
N ILE A 353 5.33 6.84 -3.72
CA ILE A 353 4.47 7.62 -4.61
C ILE A 353 4.63 9.14 -4.39
N ASN A 354 5.66 9.53 -3.64
CA ASN A 354 6.22 10.88 -3.60
C ASN A 354 5.32 11.95 -2.99
N PHE A 355 4.92 11.77 -1.72
CA PHE A 355 4.17 12.79 -0.99
C PHE A 355 4.98 14.04 -0.65
N TYR A 356 6.33 13.96 -0.70
CA TYR A 356 7.23 15.00 -0.19
C TYR A 356 8.08 15.72 -1.26
N GLY A 357 7.95 15.37 -2.55
CA GLY A 357 8.59 16.09 -3.66
C GLY A 357 9.84 15.42 -4.21
#